data_AF-A0A8B9INP9-F1
#
_entry.id   AF-A0A8B9INP9-F1
#
_cell.length_a   1.000
_cell.length_b   1.000
_cell.length_c   1.000
_cell.angle_alpha   90.00
_cell.angle_beta   90.00
_cell.angle_gamma   90.00
#
_symmetry.space_group_name_H-M   'P 1'
#
loop_
_entity.id
_entity.type
_entity.pdbx_description
1 polymer ?
#
loop_
_entity_poly.entity_id
_entity_poly.type
_entity_poly.pdbx_seq_one_letter_code
_entity_poly.pdbx_strand_id
1 'polypeptide(L)'
;MAVRKAESLHYSIGLLGISAGSLLLAVHFYSLPRAAPVIPSTALGILLLILSSLLAYAGIRRSQRDASLFLSLCLTISVFWCGYGVVFILEGQGVLNDTGDFRNALVPGLVTFTLALLIVAVVGFLSREVILALIASAVSLASAHEVAMHYSTSFGSSAVACNYMIVCLVGGYFALGRIVYFLSKEKIALPGTDLAKNKAHEKIQPTSGSMNHFAVFGVILNMLSASVFGCRLLGVTSKLFIGQMPWLWAAGVYQIGVCILSYRAMDVLMATFFGFTSILKFAGGYCLLYPVWQTEEPSFPTPFLVVFSILFAVLALFLTLKSLVDGLYLLFYVAYCIALACRPKGFFEGGPQGVDVAIFVASALMALIHLYNVKAGTKVPIGQGVVKALLARSSFLKLREGADLHTPYLGYSKYADAEVLGYACSVLASFAITMTGDPQAPLATVVIPWVVVAGGILKFLGGSVAFARGKTLESSAFILYAVMWIIWGLARYGGLYGTTRSFHTAVGIIAFMLFNGFIVFCTLFLNITWFFYSLTFLLIAVSFLLDAVGALPVGYDIAATVIFGLVSFYCFLSALFNSIFEGSCLPMGRPLVQLSGVGGGTTKCLHLPARKASSVKRIAALP
;
A
#
# COMPACT_ATOMS: atom_id res chain seq x y z
N MET A 1 -6.66 33.43 -4.33
CA MET A 1 -8.13 33.36 -4.51
C MET A 1 -8.57 32.16 -5.38
N ALA A 2 -7.99 31.91 -6.56
CA ALA A 2 -8.33 30.77 -7.43
C ALA A 2 -8.11 29.38 -6.77
N VAL A 3 -7.03 29.23 -6.00
CA VAL A 3 -6.73 27.97 -5.29
C VAL A 3 -7.78 27.64 -4.23
N ARG A 4 -8.26 28.64 -3.48
CA ARG A 4 -9.35 28.46 -2.48
C ARG A 4 -10.70 28.13 -3.11
N LYS A 5 -10.97 28.65 -4.32
CA LYS A 5 -12.19 28.31 -5.08
C LYS A 5 -12.18 26.83 -5.52
N ALA A 6 -11.03 26.31 -5.92
CA ALA A 6 -10.88 24.89 -6.26
C ALA A 6 -11.03 23.97 -5.02
N GLU A 7 -10.57 24.41 -3.84
CA GLU A 7 -10.64 23.64 -2.58
C GLU A 7 -12.09 23.39 -2.11
N SER A 8 -12.97 24.41 -2.21
CA SER A 8 -14.41 24.28 -1.91
C SER A 8 -15.10 23.25 -2.81
N LEU A 9 -14.65 23.17 -4.08
CA LEU A 9 -15.25 22.27 -5.08
C LEU A 9 -14.95 20.79 -4.77
N HIS A 10 -13.70 20.44 -4.45
CA HIS A 10 -13.32 19.04 -4.16
C HIS A 10 -13.98 18.49 -2.89
N TYR A 11 -14.15 19.34 -1.86
CA TYR A 11 -14.94 18.98 -0.68
C TYR A 11 -16.37 18.62 -1.08
N SER A 12 -17.00 19.50 -1.87
CA SER A 12 -18.40 19.36 -2.28
C SER A 12 -18.59 18.15 -3.20
N ILE A 13 -17.64 17.89 -4.11
CA ILE A 13 -17.60 16.68 -4.95
C ILE A 13 -17.49 15.43 -4.09
N GLY A 14 -16.63 15.42 -3.07
CA GLY A 14 -16.50 14.26 -2.17
C GLY A 14 -17.79 13.98 -1.39
N LEU A 15 -18.43 15.02 -0.81
CA LEU A 15 -19.73 14.85 -0.14
C LEU A 15 -20.84 14.41 -1.09
N LEU A 16 -20.88 14.95 -2.31
CA LEU A 16 -21.85 14.57 -3.31
C LEU A 16 -21.64 13.12 -3.77
N GLY A 17 -20.38 12.69 -3.92
CA GLY A 17 -20.02 11.30 -4.18
C GLY A 17 -20.48 10.36 -3.07
N ILE A 18 -20.23 10.72 -1.80
CA ILE A 18 -20.72 9.97 -0.63
C ILE A 18 -22.26 9.89 -0.64
N SER A 19 -22.93 11.00 -0.93
CA SER A 19 -24.39 11.07 -1.02
C SER A 19 -24.93 10.16 -2.13
N ALA A 20 -24.33 10.20 -3.32
CA ALA A 20 -24.78 9.44 -4.48
C ALA A 20 -24.63 7.92 -4.24
N GLY A 21 -23.50 7.46 -3.71
CA GLY A 21 -23.33 6.03 -3.42
C GLY A 21 -24.21 5.55 -2.27
N SER A 22 -24.44 6.40 -1.28
CA SER A 22 -25.39 6.08 -0.20
C SER A 22 -26.83 6.00 -0.72
N LEU A 23 -27.22 6.86 -1.67
CA LEU A 23 -28.53 6.76 -2.32
C LEU A 23 -28.69 5.43 -3.07
N LEU A 24 -27.68 4.99 -3.81
CA LEU A 24 -27.72 3.70 -4.51
C LEU A 24 -27.91 2.53 -3.54
N LEU A 25 -27.15 2.52 -2.43
CA LEU A 25 -27.27 1.50 -1.40
C LEU A 25 -28.63 1.56 -0.70
N ALA A 26 -29.15 2.76 -0.39
CA ALA A 26 -30.49 2.91 0.18
C ALA A 26 -31.58 2.33 -0.72
N VAL A 27 -31.53 2.64 -2.03
CA VAL A 27 -32.48 2.10 -3.01
C VAL A 27 -32.37 0.59 -3.08
N HIS A 28 -31.15 0.04 -3.10
CA HIS A 28 -30.92 -1.40 -3.08
C HIS A 28 -31.59 -2.07 -1.87
N PHE A 29 -31.29 -1.60 -0.65
CA PHE A 29 -31.82 -2.21 0.58
C PHE A 29 -33.34 -2.03 0.78
N TYR A 30 -33.92 -0.91 0.31
CA TYR A 30 -35.38 -0.76 0.26
C TYR A 30 -36.04 -1.68 -0.78
N SER A 31 -35.33 -2.00 -1.86
CA SER A 31 -35.84 -2.88 -2.92
C SER A 31 -35.61 -4.36 -2.65
N LEU A 32 -34.81 -4.72 -1.64
CA LEU A 32 -34.43 -6.10 -1.31
C LEU A 32 -35.63 -7.07 -1.16
N PRO A 33 -36.79 -6.66 -0.57
CA PRO A 33 -37.95 -7.55 -0.46
C PRO A 33 -38.70 -7.82 -1.77
N ARG A 34 -38.34 -7.14 -2.88
CA ARG A 34 -39.05 -7.29 -4.16
C ARG A 34 -38.59 -8.55 -4.91
N ALA A 35 -39.52 -9.15 -5.66
CA ALA A 35 -39.25 -10.32 -6.50
C ALA A 35 -38.22 -10.06 -7.62
N ALA A 36 -38.13 -8.82 -8.11
CA ALA A 36 -37.09 -8.39 -9.04
C ALA A 36 -36.33 -7.20 -8.43
N PRO A 37 -35.00 -7.27 -8.33
CA PRO A 37 -34.22 -6.16 -7.80
C PRO A 37 -34.32 -4.96 -8.75
N VAL A 38 -34.47 -3.76 -8.19
CA VAL A 38 -34.56 -2.52 -8.99
C VAL A 38 -33.23 -2.24 -9.70
N ILE A 39 -32.12 -2.62 -9.08
CA ILE A 39 -30.77 -2.51 -9.63
C ILE A 39 -30.15 -3.90 -9.62
N PRO A 40 -29.78 -4.48 -10.77
CA PRO A 40 -29.06 -5.74 -10.82
C PRO A 40 -27.73 -5.67 -10.04
N SER A 41 -27.34 -6.76 -9.37
CA SER A 41 -26.09 -6.81 -8.56
C SER A 41 -24.86 -6.37 -9.35
N THR A 42 -24.70 -6.81 -10.61
CA THR A 42 -23.59 -6.40 -11.48
C THR A 42 -23.56 -4.90 -11.73
N ALA A 43 -24.72 -4.29 -12.02
CA ALA A 43 -24.84 -2.86 -12.27
C ALA A 43 -24.55 -2.05 -11.00
N LEU A 44 -25.06 -2.49 -9.84
CA LEU A 44 -24.75 -1.87 -8.55
C LEU A 44 -23.25 -1.91 -8.27
N GLY A 45 -22.60 -3.05 -8.49
CA GLY A 45 -21.17 -3.21 -8.29
C GLY A 45 -20.32 -2.28 -9.16
N ILE A 46 -20.64 -2.17 -10.45
CA ILE A 46 -19.94 -1.25 -11.37
C ILE A 46 -20.12 0.21 -10.96
N LEU A 47 -21.34 0.63 -10.58
CA LEU A 47 -21.60 1.99 -10.13
C LEU A 47 -20.82 2.33 -8.86
N LEU A 48 -20.72 1.39 -7.91
CA LEU A 48 -19.92 1.55 -6.69
C LEU A 48 -18.42 1.66 -6.99
N LEU A 49 -17.90 0.90 -7.96
CA LEU A 49 -16.51 1.02 -8.40
C LEU A 49 -16.22 2.41 -8.98
N ILE A 50 -17.09 2.93 -9.84
CA ILE A 50 -16.96 4.28 -10.39
C ILE A 50 -16.95 5.33 -9.27
N LEU A 51 -17.93 5.27 -8.36
CA LEU A 51 -18.01 6.19 -7.24
C LEU A 51 -16.82 6.08 -6.28
N SER A 52 -16.29 4.87 -6.06
CA SER A 52 -15.07 4.68 -5.28
C SER A 52 -13.90 5.44 -5.89
N SER A 53 -13.65 5.30 -7.19
CA SER A 53 -12.54 5.99 -7.86
C SER A 53 -12.64 7.52 -7.76
N LEU A 54 -13.86 8.07 -7.90
CA LEU A 54 -14.14 9.49 -7.75
C LEU A 54 -13.90 9.97 -6.31
N LEU A 55 -14.30 9.17 -5.33
CA LEU A 55 -14.14 9.50 -3.91
C LEU A 55 -12.67 9.44 -3.47
N ALA A 56 -11.92 8.42 -3.92
CA ALA A 56 -10.47 8.36 -3.75
C ALA A 56 -9.77 9.59 -4.32
N TYR A 57 -10.13 9.97 -5.55
CA TYR A 57 -9.59 11.16 -6.20
C TYR A 57 -9.90 12.44 -5.41
N ALA A 58 -11.13 12.63 -4.95
CA ALA A 58 -11.53 13.78 -4.14
C ALA A 58 -10.77 13.85 -2.81
N GLY A 59 -10.56 12.71 -2.14
CA GLY A 59 -9.75 12.60 -0.93
C GLY A 59 -8.30 13.03 -1.15
N ILE A 60 -7.61 12.40 -2.12
CA ILE A 60 -6.19 12.63 -2.39
C ILE A 60 -5.93 14.09 -2.79
N ARG A 61 -6.78 14.68 -3.64
CA ARG A 61 -6.65 16.09 -4.06
C ARG A 61 -6.72 17.06 -2.89
N ARG A 62 -7.54 16.76 -1.89
CA ARG A 62 -7.72 17.63 -0.73
C ARG A 62 -6.65 17.47 0.35
N SER A 63 -5.91 16.37 0.36
CA SER A 63 -4.85 16.08 1.34
C SER A 63 -3.72 17.13 1.43
N GLN A 64 -3.62 18.07 0.48
CA GLN A 64 -2.49 18.99 0.42
C GLN A 64 -2.49 20.07 1.51
N ARG A 65 -3.58 20.26 2.29
CA ARG A 65 -3.72 21.33 3.30
C ARG A 65 -4.69 20.96 4.46
N ASP A 66 -4.23 20.13 5.39
CA ASP A 66 -4.75 19.98 6.78
C ASP A 66 -6.13 19.32 7.03
N ALA A 67 -6.74 18.63 6.06
CA ALA A 67 -8.03 17.94 6.24
C ALA A 67 -7.93 16.42 6.52
N SER A 68 -7.22 16.02 7.59
CA SER A 68 -6.91 14.61 7.91
C SER A 68 -8.14 13.71 8.10
N LEU A 69 -9.20 14.21 8.76
CA LEU A 69 -10.42 13.45 9.04
C LEU A 69 -11.26 13.22 7.78
N PHE A 70 -11.46 14.25 6.96
CA PHE A 70 -12.16 14.12 5.69
C PHE A 70 -11.42 13.19 4.73
N LEU A 71 -10.09 13.31 4.65
CA LEU A 71 -9.25 12.42 3.87
C LEU A 71 -9.47 10.97 4.29
N SER A 72 -9.37 10.70 5.59
CA SER A 72 -9.58 9.36 6.15
C SER A 72 -10.98 8.85 5.84
N LEU A 73 -12.03 9.65 6.04
CA LEU A 73 -13.40 9.27 5.73
C LEU A 73 -13.59 8.91 4.24
N CYS A 74 -13.16 9.78 3.32
CA CYS A 74 -13.31 9.57 1.89
C CYS A 74 -12.57 8.31 1.44
N LEU A 75 -11.32 8.13 1.86
CA LEU A 75 -10.53 6.95 1.49
C LEU A 75 -11.10 5.66 2.10
N THR A 76 -11.57 5.68 3.35
CA THR A 76 -12.21 4.52 3.98
C THR A 76 -13.50 4.12 3.27
N ILE A 77 -14.41 5.05 2.97
CA ILE A 77 -15.63 4.77 2.20
C ILE A 77 -15.29 4.30 0.77
N SER A 78 -14.24 4.87 0.18
CA SER A 78 -13.77 4.48 -1.15
C SER A 78 -13.34 3.01 -1.21
N VAL A 79 -12.52 2.54 -0.26
CA VAL A 79 -12.13 1.12 -0.20
C VAL A 79 -13.33 0.23 0.10
N PHE A 80 -14.22 0.68 1.00
CA PHE A 80 -15.44 -0.04 1.31
C PHE A 80 -16.24 -0.32 0.04
N TRP A 81 -16.56 0.72 -0.73
CA TRP A 81 -17.30 0.56 -1.99
C TRP A 81 -16.53 -0.19 -3.08
N CYS A 82 -15.21 -0.08 -3.11
CA CYS A 82 -14.38 -0.85 -4.04
C CYS A 82 -14.50 -2.36 -3.78
N GLY A 83 -14.26 -2.80 -2.54
CA GLY A 83 -14.39 -4.21 -2.17
C GLY A 83 -15.83 -4.71 -2.27
N TYR A 84 -16.78 -3.93 -1.76
CA TYR A 84 -18.21 -4.24 -1.79
C TYR A 84 -18.70 -4.39 -3.24
N GLY A 85 -18.36 -3.45 -4.12
CA GLY A 85 -18.78 -3.46 -5.51
C GLY A 85 -18.26 -4.68 -6.29
N VAL A 86 -17.03 -5.11 -6.04
CA VAL A 86 -16.49 -6.34 -6.66
C VAL A 86 -17.22 -7.58 -6.14
N VAL A 87 -17.59 -7.66 -4.85
CA VAL A 87 -18.38 -8.78 -4.32
C VAL A 87 -19.76 -8.86 -4.99
N PHE A 88 -20.45 -7.73 -5.22
CA PHE A 88 -21.70 -7.71 -6.00
C PHE A 88 -21.54 -8.13 -7.46
N ILE A 89 -20.38 -7.84 -8.07
CA ILE A 89 -20.08 -8.35 -9.41
C ILE A 89 -19.92 -9.88 -9.35
N LEU A 90 -19.21 -10.43 -8.36
CA LEU A 90 -19.05 -11.88 -8.21
C LEU A 90 -20.38 -12.59 -7.97
N GLU A 91 -21.27 -12.00 -7.15
CA GLU A 91 -22.63 -12.49 -6.96
C GLU A 91 -23.41 -12.49 -8.28
N GLY A 92 -23.43 -11.35 -8.98
CA GLY A 92 -24.18 -11.21 -10.22
C GLY A 92 -23.65 -12.02 -11.40
N GLN A 93 -22.40 -12.52 -11.32
CA GLN A 93 -21.81 -13.46 -12.29
C GLN A 93 -21.99 -14.93 -11.89
N GLY A 94 -22.65 -15.23 -10.77
CA GLY A 94 -22.85 -16.61 -10.31
C GLY A 94 -21.55 -17.29 -9.88
N VAL A 95 -20.59 -16.54 -9.32
CA VAL A 95 -19.38 -17.12 -8.70
C VAL A 95 -19.66 -17.55 -7.25
N LEU A 96 -20.64 -16.91 -6.60
CA LEU A 96 -21.03 -17.15 -5.21
C LEU A 96 -22.31 -18.01 -5.16
N ASN A 97 -22.18 -19.32 -5.40
CA ASN A 97 -23.34 -20.20 -5.59
C ASN A 97 -23.80 -20.94 -4.32
N ASP A 98 -22.93 -21.17 -3.33
CA ASP A 98 -23.33 -21.93 -2.15
C ASP A 98 -24.17 -21.09 -1.18
N THR A 99 -25.03 -21.77 -0.42
CA THR A 99 -25.85 -21.15 0.63
C THR A 99 -24.95 -20.50 1.68
N GLY A 100 -24.98 -19.15 1.74
CA GLY A 100 -24.19 -18.37 2.70
C GLY A 100 -22.83 -17.89 2.17
N ASP A 101 -22.47 -18.16 0.92
CA ASP A 101 -21.24 -17.64 0.32
C ASP A 101 -21.24 -16.12 0.22
N PHE A 102 -22.36 -15.54 -0.20
CA PHE A 102 -22.51 -14.09 -0.23
C PHE A 102 -22.28 -13.45 1.15
N ARG A 103 -22.85 -14.04 2.21
CA ARG A 103 -22.59 -13.61 3.59
C ARG A 103 -21.11 -13.73 3.94
N ASN A 104 -20.52 -14.90 3.71
CA ASN A 104 -19.12 -15.16 4.08
C ASN A 104 -18.13 -14.28 3.30
N ALA A 105 -18.51 -13.83 2.09
CA ALA A 105 -17.77 -12.87 1.29
C ALA A 105 -17.87 -11.46 1.90
N LEU A 106 -19.06 -10.99 2.28
CA LEU A 106 -19.28 -9.62 2.74
C LEU A 106 -18.82 -9.32 4.17
N VAL A 107 -19.10 -10.24 5.10
CA VAL A 107 -18.98 -9.98 6.56
C VAL A 107 -17.59 -9.46 6.98
N PRO A 108 -16.45 -10.02 6.52
CA PRO A 108 -15.14 -9.52 6.94
C PRO A 108 -14.90 -8.04 6.61
N GLY A 109 -15.38 -7.58 5.45
CA GLY A 109 -15.32 -6.17 5.08
C GLY A 109 -16.23 -5.31 5.96
N LEU A 110 -17.49 -5.72 6.12
CA LEU A 110 -18.48 -4.98 6.91
C LEU A 110 -18.05 -4.81 8.38
N VAL A 111 -17.49 -5.85 9.01
CA VAL A 111 -16.97 -5.79 10.39
C VAL A 111 -15.84 -4.76 10.50
N THR A 112 -14.89 -4.77 9.57
CA THR A 112 -13.80 -3.78 9.53
C THR A 112 -14.34 -2.37 9.39
N PHE A 113 -15.24 -2.12 8.44
CA PHE A 113 -15.72 -0.78 8.17
C PHE A 113 -16.67 -0.26 9.25
N THR A 114 -17.40 -1.15 9.92
CA THR A 114 -18.16 -0.82 11.14
C THR A 114 -17.22 -0.18 12.16
N LEU A 115 -16.12 -0.85 12.51
CA LEU A 115 -15.17 -0.37 13.52
C LEU A 115 -14.35 0.84 13.03
N ALA A 116 -13.86 0.82 11.79
CA ALA A 116 -13.06 1.90 11.22
C ALA A 116 -13.85 3.22 11.20
N LEU A 117 -15.10 3.17 10.74
CA LEU A 117 -15.95 4.35 10.65
C LEU A 117 -16.46 4.79 12.03
N LEU A 118 -16.63 3.86 12.98
CA LEU A 118 -16.91 4.22 14.37
C LEU A 118 -15.75 5.01 14.97
N ILE A 119 -14.50 4.58 14.76
CA ILE A 119 -13.31 5.31 15.21
C ILE A 119 -13.27 6.71 14.59
N VAL A 120 -13.49 6.82 13.27
CA VAL A 120 -13.57 8.12 12.57
C VAL A 120 -14.70 8.99 13.14
N ALA A 121 -15.86 8.41 13.46
CA ALA A 121 -16.98 9.12 14.05
C ALA A 121 -16.66 9.66 15.44
N VAL A 122 -16.12 8.82 16.34
CA VAL A 122 -15.72 9.20 17.70
C VAL A 122 -14.71 10.35 17.66
N VAL A 123 -13.66 10.24 16.85
CA VAL A 123 -12.67 11.31 16.73
C VAL A 123 -13.27 12.55 16.06
N GLY A 124 -14.20 12.39 15.11
CA GLY A 124 -14.95 13.48 14.50
C GLY A 124 -15.76 14.28 15.51
N PHE A 125 -16.47 13.61 16.42
CA PHE A 125 -17.21 14.25 17.52
C PHE A 125 -16.27 14.97 18.49
N LEU A 126 -15.18 14.32 18.90
CA LEU A 126 -14.16 14.93 19.77
C LEU A 126 -13.51 16.16 19.13
N SER A 127 -13.31 16.13 17.80
CA SER A 127 -12.72 17.22 17.01
C SER A 127 -13.73 18.29 16.59
N ARG A 128 -14.99 18.21 17.03
CA ARG A 128 -16.10 19.11 16.67
C ARG A 128 -16.41 19.16 15.16
N GLU A 129 -16.05 18.14 14.40
CA GLU A 129 -16.40 17.99 12.97
C GLU A 129 -17.69 17.18 12.80
N VAL A 130 -18.79 17.73 13.32
CA VAL A 130 -20.08 17.04 13.49
C VAL A 130 -20.59 16.40 12.19
N ILE A 131 -20.47 17.08 11.05
CA ILE A 131 -20.99 16.57 9.77
C ILE A 131 -20.27 15.28 9.35
N LEU A 132 -18.94 15.26 9.45
CA LEU A 132 -18.13 14.10 9.10
C LEU A 132 -18.37 12.95 10.09
N ALA A 133 -18.56 13.29 11.37
CA ALA A 133 -18.90 12.33 12.41
C ALA A 133 -20.30 11.70 12.20
N LEU A 134 -21.29 12.49 11.79
CA LEU A 134 -22.64 12.00 11.45
C LEU A 134 -22.63 11.06 10.25
N ILE A 135 -21.90 11.42 9.18
CA ILE A 135 -21.74 10.54 8.02
C ILE A 135 -21.05 9.23 8.42
N ALA A 136 -19.93 9.32 9.15
CA ALA A 136 -19.17 8.14 9.58
C ALA A 136 -19.99 7.23 10.50
N SER A 137 -20.72 7.79 11.47
CA SER A 137 -21.58 7.04 12.38
C SER A 137 -22.75 6.37 11.66
N ALA A 138 -23.42 7.05 10.73
CA ALA A 138 -24.51 6.46 9.97
C ALA A 138 -24.03 5.30 9.06
N VAL A 139 -22.88 5.43 8.39
CA VAL A 139 -22.33 4.32 7.58
C VAL A 139 -21.81 3.18 8.48
N SER A 140 -21.20 3.49 9.63
CA SER A 140 -20.82 2.49 10.64
C SER A 140 -22.04 1.71 11.14
N LEU A 141 -23.14 2.41 11.44
CA LEU A 141 -24.38 1.78 11.90
C LEU A 141 -25.06 0.97 10.79
N ALA A 142 -25.02 1.44 9.54
CA ALA A 142 -25.51 0.70 8.38
C ALA A 142 -24.77 -0.64 8.22
N SER A 143 -23.43 -0.61 8.25
CA SER A 143 -22.62 -1.82 8.14
C SER A 143 -22.83 -2.79 9.31
N ALA A 144 -22.97 -2.28 10.55
CA ALA A 144 -23.32 -3.12 11.70
C ALA A 144 -24.68 -3.81 11.54
N HIS A 145 -25.71 -3.07 11.09
CA HIS A 145 -27.04 -3.62 10.85
C HIS A 145 -27.05 -4.64 9.71
N GLU A 146 -26.26 -4.39 8.66
CA GLU A 146 -26.13 -5.33 7.54
C GLU A 146 -25.50 -6.66 7.99
N VAL A 147 -24.47 -6.61 8.84
CA VAL A 147 -23.92 -7.82 9.47
C VAL A 147 -25.02 -8.55 10.25
N ALA A 148 -25.78 -7.85 11.11
CA ALA A 148 -26.84 -8.46 11.90
C ALA A 148 -27.93 -9.10 11.02
N MET A 149 -28.33 -8.42 9.94
CA MET A 149 -29.31 -8.90 8.95
C MET A 149 -28.86 -10.22 8.29
N HIS A 150 -27.58 -10.37 8.01
CA HIS A 150 -27.05 -11.61 7.40
C HIS A 150 -26.98 -12.81 8.36
N TYR A 151 -27.04 -12.59 9.68
CA TYR A 151 -27.13 -13.68 10.68
C TYR A 151 -28.54 -13.95 11.16
N SER A 152 -29.39 -12.93 11.21
CA SER A 152 -30.80 -13.07 11.57
C SER A 152 -31.69 -12.19 10.69
N THR A 153 -32.61 -12.82 9.98
CA THR A 153 -33.59 -12.15 9.12
C THR A 153 -34.60 -11.30 9.90
N SER A 154 -34.62 -11.39 11.24
CA SER A 154 -35.40 -10.51 12.11
C SER A 154 -34.95 -9.04 12.02
N PHE A 155 -33.69 -8.81 11.67
CA PHE A 155 -33.18 -7.47 11.40
C PHE A 155 -33.54 -7.10 9.96
N GLY A 156 -34.58 -6.29 9.78
CA GLY A 156 -35.05 -5.88 8.45
C GLY A 156 -34.06 -4.99 7.69
N SER A 157 -34.05 -5.10 6.37
CA SER A 157 -33.20 -4.29 5.46
C SER A 157 -33.52 -2.79 5.49
N SER A 158 -34.70 -2.42 5.99
CA SER A 158 -35.16 -1.03 6.12
C SER A 158 -34.26 -0.20 7.05
N ALA A 159 -33.69 -0.79 8.10
CA ALA A 159 -32.79 -0.09 9.02
C ALA A 159 -31.46 0.27 8.33
N VAL A 160 -30.91 -0.65 7.52
CA VAL A 160 -29.72 -0.39 6.71
C VAL A 160 -29.99 0.72 5.70
N ALA A 161 -31.14 0.64 5.00
CA ALA A 161 -31.55 1.64 4.03
C ALA A 161 -31.74 3.03 4.67
N CYS A 162 -32.35 3.10 5.86
CA CYS A 162 -32.56 4.35 6.60
C CYS A 162 -31.23 5.03 6.94
N ASN A 163 -30.25 4.28 7.41
CA ASN A 163 -28.91 4.83 7.70
C ASN A 163 -28.23 5.42 6.46
N TYR A 164 -28.30 4.73 5.31
CA TYR A 164 -27.79 5.27 4.05
C TYR A 164 -28.60 6.49 3.55
N MET A 165 -29.92 6.54 3.79
CA MET A 165 -30.74 7.71 3.51
C MET A 165 -30.32 8.94 4.33
N ILE A 166 -29.99 8.75 5.62
CA ILE A 166 -29.46 9.84 6.46
C ILE A 166 -28.18 10.39 5.84
N VAL A 167 -27.26 9.53 5.41
CA VAL A 167 -26.01 9.94 4.75
C VAL A 167 -26.29 10.70 3.45
N CYS A 168 -27.25 10.22 2.64
CA CYS A 168 -27.67 10.89 1.42
C CYS A 168 -28.23 12.29 1.69
N LEU A 169 -29.15 12.43 2.65
CA LEU A 169 -29.78 13.71 2.96
C LEU A 169 -28.78 14.71 3.55
N VAL A 170 -27.95 14.26 4.51
CA VAL A 170 -26.92 15.11 5.13
C VAL A 170 -25.86 15.50 4.09
N GLY A 171 -25.26 14.52 3.39
CA GLY A 171 -24.24 14.77 2.38
C GLY A 171 -24.75 15.66 1.24
N GLY A 172 -25.95 15.37 0.74
CA GLY A 172 -26.63 16.13 -0.30
C GLY A 172 -26.95 17.57 0.11
N TYR A 173 -27.52 17.79 1.30
CA TYR A 173 -27.83 19.13 1.82
C TYR A 173 -26.58 20.01 1.91
N PHE A 174 -25.49 19.48 2.46
CA PHE A 174 -24.24 20.24 2.58
C PHE A 174 -23.52 20.45 1.25
N ALA A 175 -23.53 19.47 0.35
CA ALA A 175 -22.95 19.61 -0.98
C ALA A 175 -23.71 20.64 -1.82
N LEU A 176 -25.04 20.52 -1.89
CA LEU A 176 -25.90 21.46 -2.61
C LEU A 176 -25.80 22.85 -2.03
N GLY A 177 -25.80 22.99 -0.70
CA GLY A 177 -25.72 24.30 -0.07
C GLY A 177 -24.41 25.04 -0.38
N ARG A 178 -23.29 24.31 -0.48
CA ARG A 178 -22.01 24.89 -0.91
C ARG A 178 -21.96 25.21 -2.39
N ILE A 179 -22.57 24.38 -3.24
CA ILE A 179 -22.68 24.66 -4.68
C ILE A 179 -23.52 25.92 -4.91
N VAL A 180 -24.66 26.05 -4.21
CA VAL A 180 -25.52 27.25 -4.28
C VAL A 180 -24.80 28.48 -3.75
N TYR A 181 -24.07 28.37 -2.63
CA TYR A 181 -23.23 29.47 -2.12
C TYR A 181 -22.19 29.92 -3.14
N PHE A 182 -21.54 28.96 -3.81
CA PHE A 182 -20.54 29.25 -4.84
C PHE A 182 -21.15 29.89 -6.09
N LEU A 183 -22.25 29.33 -6.61
CA LEU A 183 -22.94 29.82 -7.81
C LEU A 183 -23.58 31.20 -7.58
N SER A 184 -24.09 31.46 -6.38
CA SER A 184 -24.68 32.74 -5.99
C SER A 184 -23.65 33.84 -5.71
N LYS A 185 -22.34 33.57 -5.90
CA LYS A 185 -21.24 34.48 -5.55
C LYS A 185 -21.31 34.95 -4.09
N GLU A 186 -21.53 34.00 -3.16
CA GLU A 186 -21.57 34.24 -1.71
C GLU A 186 -22.78 35.04 -1.21
N LYS A 187 -23.83 35.18 -2.02
CA LYS A 187 -25.05 35.92 -1.64
C LYS A 187 -26.07 35.07 -0.87
N ILE A 188 -26.08 33.75 -1.10
CA ILE A 188 -27.06 32.84 -0.51
C ILE A 188 -26.30 31.80 0.30
N ALA A 189 -26.42 31.85 1.62
CA ALA A 189 -25.89 30.85 2.54
C ALA A 189 -27.04 30.04 3.15
N LEU A 190 -27.02 28.73 2.96
CA LEU A 190 -27.99 27.83 3.58
C LEU A 190 -27.62 27.60 5.05
N PRO A 191 -28.59 27.51 5.98
CA PRO A 191 -28.34 27.33 7.40
C PRO A 191 -27.38 26.17 7.69
N GLY A 192 -26.33 26.42 8.46
CA GLY A 192 -25.32 25.43 8.83
C GLY A 192 -24.25 25.16 7.76
N THR A 193 -24.41 25.64 6.52
CA THR A 193 -23.44 25.46 5.42
C THR A 193 -22.38 26.55 5.33
N ASP A 194 -22.46 27.55 6.22
CA ASP A 194 -21.63 28.76 6.22
C ASP A 194 -20.13 28.46 6.33
N LEU A 195 -19.39 28.75 5.26
CA LEU A 195 -17.92 28.79 5.28
C LEU A 195 -17.39 29.94 6.14
N ALA A 196 -18.20 30.97 6.40
CA ALA A 196 -17.75 32.19 7.07
C ALA A 196 -17.37 32.00 8.55
N LYS A 197 -18.00 31.05 9.26
CA LYS A 197 -17.69 30.78 10.68
C LYS A 197 -16.32 30.10 10.90
N ASN A 198 -15.81 29.39 9.91
CA ASN A 198 -14.46 28.79 9.98
C ASN A 198 -13.33 29.79 9.68
N LYS A 199 -13.65 31.01 9.19
CA LYS A 199 -12.66 32.07 8.91
C LYS A 199 -11.89 32.54 10.17
N ALA A 200 -12.40 32.29 11.37
CA ALA A 200 -11.82 32.74 12.63
C ALA A 200 -11.01 31.66 13.40
N HIS A 201 -11.07 30.39 13.00
CA HIS A 201 -10.42 29.28 13.72
C HIS A 201 -9.20 28.68 12.99
N GLU A 202 -8.97 29.00 11.71
CA GLU A 202 -7.70 28.71 11.03
C GLU A 202 -6.65 29.77 11.39
N LYS A 203 -6.31 29.89 12.68
CA LYS A 203 -4.98 30.42 13.02
C LYS A 203 -3.99 29.41 12.49
N ILE A 204 -3.17 29.85 11.52
CA ILE A 204 -2.05 29.11 10.94
C ILE A 204 -1.23 28.54 12.10
N GLN A 205 -1.44 27.26 12.38
CA GLN A 205 -0.61 26.53 13.30
C GLN A 205 0.73 26.37 12.57
N PRO A 206 1.87 26.74 13.18
CA PRO A 206 3.16 26.56 12.54
C PRO A 206 3.30 25.08 12.19
N THR A 207 3.62 24.79 10.94
CA THR A 207 3.90 23.46 10.39
C THR A 207 4.95 22.75 11.24
N SER A 208 4.51 22.10 12.31
CA SER A 208 5.33 21.21 13.11
C SER A 208 5.48 19.91 12.32
N GLY A 209 6.64 19.71 11.71
CA GLY A 209 7.14 18.46 11.12
C GLY A 209 6.17 17.68 10.23
N SER A 210 6.45 17.60 8.91
CA SER A 210 5.79 16.76 7.91
C SER A 210 5.01 15.55 8.49
N MET A 211 3.73 15.74 8.84
CA MET A 211 2.90 14.67 9.37
C MET A 211 2.30 13.89 8.20
N ASN A 212 2.56 12.58 8.15
CA ASN A 212 2.01 11.71 7.13
C ASN A 212 0.51 11.44 7.41
N HIS A 213 -0.37 12.29 6.88
CA HIS A 213 -1.83 12.18 7.05
C HIS A 213 -2.43 10.90 6.47
N PHE A 214 -1.71 10.18 5.59
CA PHE A 214 -2.16 8.93 4.99
C PHE A 214 -1.89 7.71 5.87
N ALA A 215 -1.09 7.86 6.93
CA ALA A 215 -0.71 6.75 7.80
C ALA A 215 -1.92 6.09 8.48
N VAL A 216 -2.89 6.88 8.96
CA VAL A 216 -4.12 6.37 9.58
C VAL A 216 -4.88 5.46 8.62
N PHE A 217 -5.07 5.91 7.39
CA PHE A 217 -5.76 5.13 6.37
C PHE A 217 -4.98 3.84 6.01
N GLY A 218 -3.65 3.91 5.94
CA GLY A 218 -2.80 2.72 5.76
C GLY A 218 -2.96 1.68 6.89
N VAL A 219 -3.21 2.12 8.13
CA VAL A 219 -3.51 1.24 9.27
C VAL A 219 -4.93 0.67 9.20
N ILE A 220 -5.92 1.43 8.71
CA ILE A 220 -7.28 0.90 8.47
C ILE A 220 -7.25 -0.22 7.42
N LEU A 221 -6.43 -0.09 6.38
CA LEU A 221 -6.25 -1.14 5.37
C LEU A 221 -5.60 -2.42 5.94
N ASN A 222 -4.75 -2.29 6.96
CA ASN A 222 -4.19 -3.43 7.68
C ASN A 222 -5.27 -4.16 8.49
N MET A 223 -6.18 -3.41 9.12
CA MET A 223 -7.36 -3.95 9.79
C MET A 223 -8.28 -4.70 8.80
N LEU A 224 -8.46 -4.16 7.59
CA LEU A 224 -9.25 -4.82 6.53
C LEU A 224 -8.66 -6.17 6.11
N SER A 225 -7.35 -6.26 5.93
CA SER A 225 -6.74 -7.54 5.55
C SER A 225 -6.78 -8.56 6.68
N ALA A 226 -6.56 -8.10 7.91
CA ALA A 226 -6.59 -8.94 9.09
C ALA A 226 -7.99 -9.53 9.37
N SER A 227 -9.06 -8.79 9.06
CA SER A 227 -10.42 -9.28 9.32
C SER A 227 -10.80 -10.49 8.46
N VAL A 228 -10.27 -10.61 7.24
CA VAL A 228 -10.57 -11.73 6.33
C VAL A 228 -10.17 -13.07 6.97
N PHE A 229 -8.95 -13.13 7.48
CA PHE A 229 -8.41 -14.32 8.13
C PHE A 229 -8.89 -14.46 9.59
N GLY A 230 -8.99 -13.35 10.32
CA GLY A 230 -9.47 -13.33 11.71
C GLY A 230 -10.92 -13.77 11.86
N CYS A 231 -11.81 -13.41 10.91
CA CYS A 231 -13.21 -13.85 10.93
C CYS A 231 -13.34 -15.38 10.79
N ARG A 232 -12.44 -16.03 10.05
CA ARG A 232 -12.44 -17.49 9.92
C ARG A 232 -12.09 -18.16 11.23
N LEU A 233 -11.06 -17.65 11.92
CA LEU A 233 -10.60 -18.20 13.20
C LEU A 233 -11.65 -18.02 14.30
N LEU A 234 -12.30 -16.86 14.35
CA LEU A 234 -13.36 -16.57 15.32
C LEU A 234 -14.68 -17.28 15.02
N GLY A 235 -14.76 -18.07 13.93
CA GLY A 235 -15.97 -18.79 13.53
C GLY A 235 -17.07 -17.89 12.95
N VAL A 236 -16.76 -16.63 12.65
CA VAL A 236 -17.69 -15.68 12.02
C VAL A 236 -17.95 -16.12 10.57
N THR A 237 -16.90 -16.44 9.83
CA THR A 237 -17.00 -17.03 8.49
C THR A 237 -16.69 -18.53 8.52
N SER A 238 -17.45 -19.32 7.77
CA SER A 238 -17.30 -20.79 7.79
C SER A 238 -16.14 -21.31 6.94
N LYS A 239 -15.80 -20.61 5.85
CA LYS A 239 -14.71 -20.99 4.93
C LYS A 239 -13.93 -19.77 4.41
N LEU A 240 -12.68 -20.00 4.03
CA LEU A 240 -11.85 -19.07 3.26
C LEU A 240 -11.94 -19.46 1.78
N PHE A 241 -12.31 -18.52 0.92
CA PHE A 241 -12.57 -18.80 -0.50
C PHE A 241 -12.50 -17.52 -1.34
N ILE A 242 -12.67 -17.65 -2.66
CA ILE A 242 -12.55 -16.56 -3.63
C ILE A 242 -13.43 -15.33 -3.31
N GLY A 243 -14.58 -15.48 -2.66
CA GLY A 243 -15.47 -14.36 -2.35
C GLY A 243 -14.84 -13.30 -1.43
N GLN A 244 -13.80 -13.63 -0.67
CA GLN A 244 -13.13 -12.70 0.25
C GLN A 244 -11.90 -12.02 -0.37
N MET A 245 -11.41 -12.51 -1.51
CA MET A 245 -10.28 -11.94 -2.24
C MET A 245 -10.46 -10.45 -2.60
N PRO A 246 -11.67 -9.94 -2.94
CA PRO A 246 -11.87 -8.52 -3.21
C PRO A 246 -11.40 -7.59 -2.10
N TRP A 247 -11.60 -7.97 -0.84
CA TRP A 247 -11.16 -7.15 0.30
C TRP A 247 -9.64 -7.07 0.40
N LEU A 248 -8.95 -8.19 0.19
CA LEU A 248 -7.49 -8.26 0.25
C LEU A 248 -6.83 -7.46 -0.87
N TRP A 249 -7.32 -7.58 -2.11
CA TRP A 249 -6.72 -6.83 -3.22
C TRP A 249 -7.14 -5.37 -3.24
N ALA A 250 -8.37 -5.02 -2.84
CA ALA A 250 -8.73 -3.62 -2.60
C ALA A 250 -7.79 -3.01 -1.55
N ALA A 251 -7.55 -3.71 -0.44
CA ALA A 251 -6.58 -3.26 0.55
C ALA A 251 -5.16 -3.14 -0.04
N GLY A 252 -4.71 -4.12 -0.82
CA GLY A 252 -3.38 -4.12 -1.46
C GLY A 252 -3.15 -2.95 -2.40
N VAL A 253 -4.09 -2.69 -3.32
CA VAL A 253 -4.01 -1.58 -4.29
C VAL A 253 -4.00 -0.23 -3.59
N TYR A 254 -4.90 -0.01 -2.64
CA TYR A 254 -4.92 1.24 -1.89
C TYR A 254 -3.67 1.40 -1.00
N GLN A 255 -3.10 0.30 -0.49
CA GLN A 255 -1.85 0.34 0.28
C GLN A 255 -0.66 0.79 -0.58
N ILE A 256 -0.59 0.35 -1.84
CA ILE A 256 0.41 0.86 -2.80
C ILE A 256 0.21 2.37 -2.99
N GLY A 257 -1.03 2.83 -3.14
CA GLY A 257 -1.35 4.27 -3.17
C GLY A 257 -0.84 5.02 -1.93
N VAL A 258 -1.07 4.47 -0.73
CA VAL A 258 -0.55 5.04 0.53
C VAL A 258 0.98 5.02 0.59
N CYS A 259 1.64 3.99 0.07
CA CYS A 259 3.09 3.93 -0.05
C CYS A 259 3.63 5.10 -0.90
N ILE A 260 3.05 5.33 -2.08
CA ILE A 260 3.41 6.46 -2.97
C ILE A 260 3.21 7.81 -2.27
N LEU A 261 2.06 7.98 -1.62
CA LEU A 261 1.70 9.21 -0.92
C LEU A 261 2.57 9.44 0.32
N SER A 262 3.05 8.38 0.97
CA SER A 262 4.00 8.45 2.08
C SER A 262 5.40 8.86 1.61
N TYR A 263 5.87 8.38 0.45
CA TYR A 263 7.09 8.91 -0.18
C TYR A 263 6.96 10.39 -0.50
N ARG A 264 5.78 10.82 -0.93
CA ARG A 264 5.47 12.24 -1.17
C ARG A 264 5.41 13.08 0.12
N ALA A 265 5.03 12.47 1.23
CA ALA A 265 5.08 13.05 2.57
C ALA A 265 6.50 13.01 3.19
N MET A 266 7.51 12.62 2.41
CA MET A 266 8.91 12.48 2.84
C MET A 266 9.14 11.44 3.95
N ASP A 267 8.24 10.47 4.09
CA ASP A 267 8.25 9.47 5.17
C ASP A 267 8.65 8.09 4.63
N VAL A 268 9.97 7.90 4.43
CA VAL A 268 10.55 6.69 3.82
C VAL A 268 10.21 5.42 4.62
N LEU A 269 10.23 5.52 5.96
CA LEU A 269 10.00 4.36 6.83
C LEU A 269 8.55 3.87 6.72
N MET A 270 7.56 4.76 6.83
CA MET A 270 6.15 4.40 6.67
C MET A 270 5.83 3.99 5.23
N ALA A 271 6.43 4.65 4.24
CA ALA A 271 6.27 4.25 2.83
C ALA A 271 6.73 2.79 2.61
N THR A 272 7.91 2.44 3.13
CA THR A 272 8.46 1.08 3.03
C THR A 272 7.58 0.08 3.76
N PHE A 273 7.10 0.42 4.96
CA PHE A 273 6.16 -0.42 5.73
C PHE A 273 4.87 -0.70 4.95
N PHE A 274 4.26 0.34 4.38
CA PHE A 274 3.05 0.18 3.57
C PHE A 274 3.30 -0.58 2.27
N GLY A 275 4.48 -0.42 1.66
CA GLY A 275 4.94 -1.31 0.59
C GLY A 275 4.96 -2.77 1.03
N PHE A 276 5.60 -3.10 2.15
CA PHE A 276 5.67 -4.47 2.65
C PHE A 276 4.30 -5.08 2.97
N THR A 277 3.44 -4.35 3.69
CA THR A 277 2.08 -4.85 3.99
C THR A 277 1.23 -5.05 2.73
N SER A 278 1.48 -4.31 1.65
CA SER A 278 0.81 -4.53 0.35
C SER A 278 1.16 -5.89 -0.24
N ILE A 279 2.42 -6.33 -0.14
CA ILE A 279 2.88 -7.64 -0.62
C ILE A 279 2.11 -8.77 0.07
N LEU A 280 2.00 -8.71 1.41
CA LEU A 280 1.23 -9.70 2.19
C LEU A 280 -0.24 -9.77 1.78
N LYS A 281 -0.86 -8.63 1.46
CA LYS A 281 -2.27 -8.54 1.03
C LYS A 281 -2.49 -9.20 -0.33
N PHE A 282 -1.63 -8.92 -1.31
CA PHE A 282 -1.71 -9.58 -2.61
C PHE A 282 -1.44 -11.09 -2.49
N ALA A 283 -0.49 -11.49 -1.66
CA ALA A 283 -0.22 -12.90 -1.41
C ALA A 283 -1.41 -13.60 -0.76
N GLY A 284 -2.00 -13.02 0.30
CA GLY A 284 -3.21 -13.57 0.91
C GLY A 284 -4.37 -13.70 -0.08
N GLY A 285 -4.61 -12.67 -0.91
CA GLY A 285 -5.67 -12.73 -1.92
C GLY A 285 -5.41 -13.74 -3.03
N TYR A 286 -4.14 -13.92 -3.43
CA TYR A 286 -3.76 -14.99 -4.35
C TYR A 286 -3.99 -16.38 -3.74
N CYS A 287 -3.72 -16.56 -2.45
CA CYS A 287 -3.97 -17.83 -1.76
C CYS A 287 -5.46 -18.18 -1.72
N LEU A 288 -6.36 -17.18 -1.70
CA LEU A 288 -7.81 -17.43 -1.79
C LEU A 288 -8.29 -17.78 -3.20
N LEU A 289 -7.54 -17.41 -4.24
CA LEU A 289 -7.78 -17.83 -5.63
C LEU A 289 -7.22 -19.21 -5.91
N TYR A 290 -6.21 -19.64 -5.15
CA TYR A 290 -5.51 -20.90 -5.32
C TYR A 290 -6.43 -22.13 -5.46
N PRO A 291 -7.48 -22.30 -4.64
CA PRO A 291 -8.36 -23.47 -4.71
C PRO A 291 -9.15 -23.58 -6.02
N VAL A 292 -9.18 -22.52 -6.83
CA VAL A 292 -9.82 -22.54 -8.17
C VAL A 292 -8.98 -23.33 -9.17
N TRP A 293 -7.65 -23.32 -9.02
CA TRP A 293 -6.73 -23.97 -9.96
C TRP A 293 -6.18 -25.29 -9.44
N GLN A 294 -6.07 -25.46 -8.12
CA GLN A 294 -5.54 -26.68 -7.50
C GLN A 294 -6.41 -27.09 -6.31
N THR A 295 -6.64 -28.39 -6.17
CA THR A 295 -7.43 -28.97 -5.07
C THR A 295 -6.64 -29.08 -3.76
N GLU A 296 -5.31 -29.10 -3.85
CA GLU A 296 -4.42 -29.14 -2.68
C GLU A 296 -4.22 -27.74 -2.09
N GLU A 297 -3.84 -27.67 -0.82
CA GLU A 297 -3.55 -26.40 -0.15
C GLU A 297 -2.15 -25.90 -0.53
N PRO A 298 -1.95 -24.57 -0.63
CA PRO A 298 -0.70 -24.00 -1.13
C PRO A 298 0.47 -24.20 -0.16
N SER A 299 1.64 -24.54 -0.70
CA SER A 299 2.91 -24.50 0.03
C SER A 299 3.56 -23.12 -0.05
N PHE A 300 4.22 -22.70 1.04
CA PHE A 300 4.89 -21.40 1.13
C PHE A 300 6.41 -21.53 1.19
N PRO A 301 7.15 -20.59 0.55
CA PRO A 301 8.60 -20.56 0.66
C PRO A 301 9.04 -20.09 2.05
N THR A 302 9.45 -21.03 2.91
CA THR A 302 9.97 -20.73 4.25
C THR A 302 11.15 -19.73 4.24
N PRO A 303 12.17 -19.87 3.36
CA PRO A 303 13.30 -18.91 3.33
C PRO A 303 12.85 -17.47 3.07
N PHE A 304 11.88 -17.29 2.17
CA PHE A 304 11.29 -15.98 1.88
C PHE A 304 10.64 -15.36 3.12
N LEU A 305 9.79 -16.11 3.83
CA LEU A 305 9.06 -15.59 4.99
C LEU A 305 9.98 -15.25 6.17
N VAL A 306 11.06 -16.02 6.35
CA VAL A 306 12.10 -15.72 7.34
C VAL A 306 12.85 -14.44 6.97
N VAL A 307 13.24 -14.27 5.71
CA VAL A 307 13.90 -13.03 5.28
C VAL A 307 12.95 -11.83 5.37
N PHE A 308 11.67 -12.04 5.08
CA PHE A 308 10.67 -10.98 5.21
C PHE A 308 10.48 -10.54 6.67
N SER A 309 10.48 -11.49 7.62
CA SER A 309 10.42 -11.16 9.05
C SER A 309 11.64 -10.36 9.50
N ILE A 310 12.85 -10.69 9.01
CA ILE A 310 14.07 -9.94 9.26
C ILE A 310 13.96 -8.51 8.71
N LEU A 311 13.47 -8.33 7.48
CA LEU A 311 13.28 -7.00 6.89
C LEU A 311 12.28 -6.15 7.70
N PHE A 312 11.17 -6.74 8.15
CA PHE A 312 10.24 -6.06 9.06
C PHE A 312 10.89 -5.72 10.41
N ALA A 313 11.71 -6.62 10.99
CA ALA A 313 12.38 -6.38 12.26
C ALA A 313 13.41 -5.24 12.17
N VAL A 314 14.19 -5.20 11.10
CA VAL A 314 15.10 -4.07 10.81
C VAL A 314 14.27 -2.79 10.68
N LEU A 315 13.21 -2.79 9.87
CA LEU A 315 12.37 -1.61 9.70
C LEU A 315 11.73 -1.15 11.02
N ALA A 316 11.28 -2.09 11.87
CA ALA A 316 10.72 -1.83 13.19
C ALA A 316 11.73 -1.08 14.07
N LEU A 317 12.98 -1.56 14.13
CA LEU A 317 14.05 -0.95 14.90
C LEU A 317 14.26 0.51 14.49
N PHE A 318 14.31 0.80 13.20
CA PHE A 318 14.49 2.18 12.73
C PHE A 318 13.24 3.04 12.92
N LEU A 319 12.04 2.45 12.87
CA LEU A 319 10.81 3.17 13.15
C LEU A 319 10.69 3.57 14.62
N THR A 320 11.29 2.82 15.56
CA THR A 320 11.37 3.24 16.98
C THR A 320 12.10 4.57 17.19
N LEU A 321 13.00 4.95 16.27
CA LEU A 321 13.69 6.25 16.30
C LEU A 321 12.71 7.41 16.12
N LYS A 322 11.65 7.18 15.33
CA LYS A 322 10.57 8.14 15.11
C LYS A 322 9.56 8.05 16.26
N SER A 323 9.10 6.85 16.56
CA SER A 323 7.97 6.59 17.45
C SER A 323 8.04 5.16 17.99
N LEU A 324 8.07 5.02 19.31
CA LEU A 324 8.22 3.72 19.96
C LEU A 324 7.00 2.83 19.67
N VAL A 325 5.79 3.38 19.71
CA VAL A 325 4.57 2.62 19.44
C VAL A 325 4.50 2.15 17.99
N ASP A 326 4.93 2.97 17.02
CA ASP A 326 4.95 2.56 15.62
C ASP A 326 5.94 1.41 15.38
N GLY A 327 7.11 1.44 16.04
CA GLY A 327 8.05 0.32 16.01
C GLY A 327 7.50 -0.96 16.64
N LEU A 328 6.83 -0.86 17.80
CA LEU A 328 6.16 -2.00 18.44
C LEU A 328 5.03 -2.56 17.57
N TYR A 329 4.25 -1.70 16.91
CA TYR A 329 3.19 -2.12 15.99
C TYR A 329 3.74 -2.95 14.82
N LEU A 330 4.91 -2.60 14.27
CA LEU A 330 5.56 -3.39 13.23
C LEU A 330 5.95 -4.81 13.69
N LEU A 331 6.21 -5.02 14.98
CA LEU A 331 6.58 -6.35 15.49
C LEU A 331 5.43 -7.36 15.34
N PHE A 332 4.17 -6.92 15.27
CA PHE A 332 3.07 -7.82 14.91
C PHE A 332 3.24 -8.41 13.51
N TYR A 333 3.80 -7.65 12.55
CA TYR A 333 4.12 -8.16 11.21
C TYR A 333 5.34 -9.08 11.20
N VAL A 334 6.32 -8.84 12.08
CA VAL A 334 7.42 -9.79 12.29
C VAL A 334 6.87 -11.12 12.79
N ALA A 335 6.03 -11.10 13.82
CA ALA A 335 5.37 -12.28 14.36
C ALA A 335 4.49 -12.96 13.30
N TYR A 336 3.82 -12.18 12.44
CA TYR A 336 3.00 -12.70 11.35
C TYR A 336 3.82 -13.48 10.32
N CYS A 337 4.93 -12.90 9.84
CA CYS A 337 5.83 -13.59 8.90
C CYS A 337 6.46 -14.85 9.53
N ILE A 338 6.81 -14.82 10.82
CA ILE A 338 7.30 -16.01 11.54
C ILE A 338 6.21 -17.08 11.63
N ALA A 339 4.99 -16.70 12.01
CA ALA A 339 3.86 -17.63 12.11
C ALA A 339 3.56 -18.30 10.75
N LEU A 340 3.61 -17.52 9.65
CA LEU A 340 3.48 -18.04 8.30
C LEU A 340 4.64 -18.99 7.94
N ALA A 341 5.87 -18.68 8.34
CA ALA A 341 7.04 -19.52 8.06
C ALA A 341 6.99 -20.87 8.79
N CYS A 342 6.44 -20.90 10.01
CA CYS A 342 6.36 -22.11 10.84
C CYS A 342 5.26 -23.09 10.40
N ARG A 343 4.38 -22.72 9.47
CA ARG A 343 3.21 -23.53 9.09
C ARG A 343 3.22 -23.82 7.58
N PRO A 344 3.15 -25.08 7.16
CA PRO A 344 3.29 -25.44 5.74
C PRO A 344 2.16 -24.87 4.86
N LYS A 345 0.96 -24.75 5.42
CA LYS A 345 -0.27 -24.27 4.76
C LYS A 345 -0.51 -22.76 4.92
N GLY A 346 0.45 -22.04 5.53
CA GLY A 346 0.45 -20.58 5.67
C GLY A 346 -0.87 -19.98 6.17
N PHE A 347 -1.52 -19.15 5.35
CA PHE A 347 -2.70 -18.35 5.73
C PHE A 347 -3.94 -19.18 6.17
N PHE A 348 -4.00 -20.46 5.82
CA PHE A 348 -5.13 -21.32 6.17
C PHE A 348 -5.07 -21.88 7.60
N GLU A 349 -3.94 -21.72 8.27
CA GLU A 349 -3.70 -22.27 9.61
C GLU A 349 -4.09 -21.30 10.73
N GLY A 350 -4.52 -21.86 11.86
CA GLY A 350 -4.99 -21.06 13.01
C GLY A 350 -3.90 -20.18 13.64
N GLY A 351 -2.62 -20.55 13.50
CA GLY A 351 -1.48 -19.78 14.03
C GLY A 351 -1.38 -18.37 13.40
N PRO A 352 -1.15 -18.27 12.07
CA PRO A 352 -1.16 -16.99 11.36
C PRO A 352 -2.47 -16.22 11.52
N GLN A 353 -3.62 -16.89 11.47
CA GLN A 353 -4.92 -16.25 11.68
C GLN A 353 -5.06 -15.63 13.08
N GLY A 354 -4.44 -16.24 14.10
CA GLY A 354 -4.42 -15.69 15.47
C GLY A 354 -3.63 -14.38 15.54
N VAL A 355 -2.53 -14.30 14.81
CA VAL A 355 -1.76 -13.06 14.69
C VAL A 355 -2.54 -12.00 13.89
N ASP A 356 -3.32 -12.40 12.88
CA ASP A 356 -4.23 -11.47 12.18
C ASP A 356 -5.27 -10.86 13.15
N VAL A 357 -5.86 -11.63 14.06
CA VAL A 357 -6.76 -11.07 15.10
C VAL A 357 -6.03 -10.03 15.96
N ALA A 358 -4.77 -10.31 16.35
CA ALA A 358 -3.97 -9.34 17.09
C ALA A 358 -3.66 -8.07 16.27
N ILE A 359 -3.34 -8.23 14.97
CA ILE A 359 -3.14 -7.11 14.04
C ILE A 359 -4.43 -6.30 13.89
N PHE A 360 -5.60 -6.92 13.84
CA PHE A 360 -6.88 -6.23 13.75
C PHE A 360 -7.09 -5.28 14.95
N VAL A 361 -6.91 -5.80 16.17
CA VAL A 361 -7.04 -5.01 17.41
C VAL A 361 -5.97 -3.93 17.51
N ALA A 362 -4.71 -4.28 17.25
CA ALA A 362 -3.60 -3.32 17.28
C ALA A 362 -3.81 -2.20 16.25
N SER A 363 -4.28 -2.53 15.05
CA SER A 363 -4.58 -1.54 13.99
C SER A 363 -5.73 -0.63 14.38
N ALA A 364 -6.78 -1.14 15.03
CA ALA A 364 -7.88 -0.31 15.54
C ALA A 364 -7.39 0.70 16.58
N LEU A 365 -6.57 0.27 17.54
CA LEU A 365 -5.96 1.14 18.56
C LEU A 365 -5.05 2.19 17.92
N MET A 366 -4.19 1.77 16.98
CA MET A 366 -3.29 2.68 16.27
C MET A 366 -4.04 3.71 15.43
N ALA A 367 -5.11 3.31 14.74
CA ALA A 367 -5.96 4.23 13.99
C ALA A 367 -6.61 5.27 14.91
N LEU A 368 -7.11 4.86 16.08
CA LEU A 368 -7.68 5.76 17.08
C LEU A 368 -6.65 6.76 17.62
N ILE A 369 -5.48 6.27 18.05
CA ILE A 369 -4.40 7.10 18.62
C ILE A 369 -3.91 8.12 17.59
N HIS A 370 -3.58 7.66 16.39
CA HIS A 370 -3.05 8.54 15.34
C HIS A 370 -4.09 9.58 14.91
N LEU A 371 -5.35 9.19 14.74
CA LEU A 371 -6.40 10.12 14.33
C LEU A 371 -6.71 11.16 15.41
N TYR A 372 -6.76 10.76 16.67
CA TYR A 372 -6.96 11.66 17.82
C TYR A 372 -5.80 12.65 17.97
N ASN A 373 -4.56 12.18 17.90
CA ASN A 373 -3.36 12.99 18.10
C ASN A 373 -3.11 14.06 17.02
N VAL A 374 -3.81 14.00 15.87
CA VAL A 374 -3.73 15.04 14.84
C VAL A 374 -4.42 16.33 15.29
N LYS A 375 -5.51 16.26 16.07
CA LYS A 375 -6.32 17.45 16.43
C LYS A 375 -6.46 17.70 17.93
N ALA A 376 -6.15 16.72 18.78
CA ALA A 376 -6.32 16.85 20.22
C ALA A 376 -5.36 17.88 20.84
N GLY A 377 -5.89 18.66 21.80
CA GLY A 377 -5.09 19.58 22.62
C GLY A 377 -4.16 18.85 23.59
N THR A 378 -4.58 17.67 24.08
CA THR A 378 -3.77 16.75 24.89
C THR A 378 -3.49 15.48 24.08
N LYS A 379 -2.23 15.28 23.68
CA LYS A 379 -1.82 14.14 22.86
C LYS A 379 -1.57 12.90 23.73
N VAL A 380 -2.02 11.74 23.26
CA VAL A 380 -1.64 10.44 23.83
C VAL A 380 -0.14 10.21 23.60
N PRO A 381 0.65 9.84 24.62
CA PRO A 381 2.09 9.68 24.48
C PRO A 381 2.42 8.47 23.59
N ILE A 382 3.06 8.72 22.44
CA ILE A 382 3.53 7.68 21.50
C ILE A 382 5.03 7.34 21.71
N GLY A 383 5.67 7.92 22.74
CA GLY A 383 7.12 7.76 22.94
C GLY A 383 7.94 8.37 21.80
N GLN A 384 7.45 9.45 21.20
CA GLN A 384 8.11 10.12 20.08
C GLN A 384 9.50 10.61 20.49
N GLY A 385 10.52 10.21 19.73
CA GLY A 385 11.90 10.63 19.96
C GLY A 385 12.57 10.10 21.23
N VAL A 386 11.96 9.17 21.99
CA VAL A 386 12.58 8.57 23.19
C VAL A 386 13.87 7.83 22.83
N VAL A 387 13.80 6.96 21.81
CA VAL A 387 14.97 6.20 21.34
C VAL A 387 15.98 7.13 20.69
N LYS A 388 15.52 8.15 19.96
CA LYS A 388 16.39 9.20 19.40
C LYS A 388 17.16 9.94 20.50
N ALA A 389 16.50 10.31 21.60
CA ALA A 389 17.13 10.97 22.74
C ALA A 389 18.13 10.05 23.46
N LEU A 390 17.85 8.75 23.53
CA LEU A 390 18.78 7.75 24.05
C LEU A 390 20.04 7.64 23.17
N LEU A 391 19.87 7.57 21.85
CA LEU A 391 20.97 7.50 20.89
C LEU A 391 21.80 8.78 20.83
N ALA A 392 21.17 9.95 20.98
CA ALA A 392 21.88 11.23 21.03
C ALA A 392 22.84 11.33 22.24
N ARG A 393 22.66 10.51 23.29
CA ARG A 393 23.61 10.42 24.41
C ARG A 393 24.85 9.58 24.08
N SER A 394 24.81 8.80 22.99
CA SER A 394 25.95 8.03 22.51
C SER A 394 26.77 8.85 21.53
N SER A 395 28.11 8.84 21.68
CA SER A 395 29.02 9.56 20.78
C SER A 395 29.23 8.85 19.43
N PHE A 396 28.76 7.61 19.29
CA PHE A 396 29.05 6.74 18.13
C PHE A 396 28.05 6.90 16.97
N LEU A 397 26.80 7.30 17.25
CA LEU A 397 25.74 7.42 16.25
C LEU A 397 25.15 8.82 16.27
N LYS A 398 25.65 9.68 15.38
CA LYS A 398 25.08 11.00 15.17
C LYS A 398 23.89 10.88 14.21
N LEU A 399 22.71 11.33 14.60
CA LEU A 399 21.56 11.36 13.68
C LEU A 399 21.71 12.52 12.70
N ARG A 400 21.26 12.30 11.46
CA ARG A 400 21.28 13.34 10.43
C ARG A 400 20.18 14.36 10.68
N GLU A 401 20.56 15.59 10.98
CA GLU A 401 19.63 16.70 11.24
C GLU A 401 19.83 17.84 10.23
N GLY A 402 18.74 18.34 9.65
CA GLY A 402 18.77 19.53 8.79
C GLY A 402 17.93 19.45 7.51
N ALA A 403 17.82 20.59 6.81
CA ALA A 403 17.08 20.75 5.55
C ALA A 403 17.65 19.92 4.37
N ASP A 404 18.85 19.35 4.54
CA ASP A 404 19.57 18.56 3.54
C ASP A 404 19.22 17.07 3.54
N LEU A 405 18.26 16.62 4.36
CA LEU A 405 17.83 15.21 4.43
C LEU A 405 17.15 14.73 3.14
N HIS A 406 16.48 15.66 2.44
CA HIS A 406 15.69 15.39 1.25
C HIS A 406 16.14 16.18 0.03
N THR A 407 17.29 16.86 0.08
CA THR A 407 17.76 17.65 -1.06
C THR A 407 17.95 16.72 -2.26
N PRO A 408 17.13 16.89 -3.30
CA PRO A 408 17.23 16.07 -4.51
C PRO A 408 18.53 16.39 -5.22
N TYR A 409 19.13 15.40 -5.87
CA TYR A 409 20.41 15.55 -6.58
C TYR A 409 20.37 16.66 -7.66
N LEU A 410 19.17 16.99 -8.17
CA LEU A 410 18.93 18.02 -9.19
C LEU A 410 18.13 19.24 -8.67
N GLY A 411 18.07 19.48 -7.37
CA GLY A 411 17.52 20.72 -6.78
C GLY A 411 15.98 20.81 -6.65
N TYR A 412 15.20 19.88 -7.20
CA TYR A 412 13.77 19.72 -6.87
C TYR A 412 13.26 18.28 -7.01
N SER A 413 12.64 17.72 -5.97
CA SER A 413 11.87 16.48 -6.02
C SER A 413 10.79 16.48 -4.95
N LYS A 414 9.65 15.92 -5.32
CA LYS A 414 8.45 15.85 -4.49
C LYS A 414 8.37 14.55 -3.67
N TYR A 415 9.33 13.65 -3.86
CA TYR A 415 9.36 12.32 -3.25
C TYR A 415 10.68 12.10 -2.50
N ALA A 416 10.59 11.35 -1.39
CA ALA A 416 11.76 10.83 -0.70
C ALA A 416 12.39 9.63 -1.45
N ASP A 417 13.55 9.18 -0.96
CA ASP A 417 14.27 8.08 -1.58
C ASP A 417 13.54 6.74 -1.46
N ALA A 418 13.38 6.05 -2.59
CA ALA A 418 12.75 4.73 -2.64
C ALA A 418 13.77 3.59 -2.81
N GLU A 419 15.08 3.87 -2.72
CA GLU A 419 16.13 2.85 -2.79
C GLU A 419 15.96 1.76 -1.73
N VAL A 420 15.59 2.14 -0.50
CA VAL A 420 15.30 1.19 0.59
C VAL A 420 14.28 0.15 0.15
N LEU A 421 13.13 0.58 -0.39
CA LEU A 421 12.10 -0.34 -0.86
C LEU A 421 12.56 -1.12 -2.10
N GLY A 422 13.27 -0.49 -3.04
CA GLY A 422 13.78 -1.16 -4.24
C GLY A 422 14.75 -2.30 -3.94
N TYR A 423 15.67 -2.09 -3.00
CA TYR A 423 16.59 -3.13 -2.53
C TYR A 423 15.87 -4.21 -1.73
N ALA A 424 14.99 -3.84 -0.80
CA ALA A 424 14.20 -4.81 -0.05
C ALA A 424 13.34 -5.71 -0.96
N CYS A 425 12.71 -5.13 -1.99
CA CYS A 425 11.97 -5.89 -3.00
C CYS A 425 12.85 -6.87 -3.78
N SER A 426 14.12 -6.54 -3.97
CA SER A 426 15.10 -7.41 -4.64
C SER A 426 15.52 -8.57 -3.75
N VAL A 427 15.71 -8.32 -2.45
CA VAL A 427 15.88 -9.37 -1.43
C VAL A 427 14.68 -10.31 -1.46
N LEU A 428 13.48 -9.76 -1.34
CA LEU A 428 12.24 -10.55 -1.33
C LEU A 428 12.07 -11.39 -2.61
N ALA A 429 12.24 -10.81 -3.80
CA ALA A 429 12.10 -11.55 -5.04
C ALA A 429 13.15 -12.67 -5.20
N SER A 430 14.39 -12.44 -4.77
CA SER A 430 15.46 -13.45 -4.87
C SER A 430 15.23 -14.64 -3.95
N PHE A 431 14.87 -14.41 -2.68
CA PHE A 431 14.54 -15.49 -1.74
C PHE A 431 13.19 -16.15 -2.02
N ALA A 432 12.30 -15.53 -2.80
CA ALA A 432 11.06 -16.18 -3.23
C ALA A 432 11.32 -17.32 -4.23
N ILE A 433 12.34 -17.19 -5.08
CA ILE A 433 12.64 -18.16 -6.13
C ILE A 433 13.66 -19.23 -5.72
N THR A 434 14.15 -19.22 -4.48
CA THR A 434 15.08 -20.25 -3.97
C THR A 434 14.43 -21.62 -3.85
N MET A 435 13.09 -21.69 -3.77
CA MET A 435 12.40 -22.96 -3.93
C MET A 435 12.21 -23.25 -5.41
N THR A 436 12.93 -24.25 -5.91
CA THR A 436 12.73 -24.79 -7.25
C THR A 436 11.35 -25.44 -7.28
N GLY A 437 10.37 -24.75 -7.85
CA GLY A 437 9.06 -25.34 -8.11
C GLY A 437 9.23 -26.58 -8.99
N ASP A 438 8.46 -27.63 -8.71
CA ASP A 438 8.40 -28.80 -9.58
C ASP A 438 7.91 -28.33 -10.98
N PRO A 439 8.68 -28.58 -12.06
CA PRO A 439 8.23 -28.27 -13.42
C PRO A 439 6.88 -28.92 -13.78
N GLN A 440 6.50 -30.01 -13.12
CA GLN A 440 5.22 -30.70 -13.30
C GLN A 440 4.07 -30.07 -12.50
N ALA A 441 4.38 -29.25 -11.48
CA ALA A 441 3.40 -28.56 -10.64
C ALA A 441 3.88 -27.12 -10.33
N PRO A 442 3.98 -26.24 -11.34
CA PRO A 442 4.57 -24.90 -11.20
C PRO A 442 3.80 -23.98 -10.23
N LEU A 443 2.54 -24.30 -9.98
CA LEU A 443 1.67 -23.59 -9.04
C LEU A 443 1.71 -24.19 -7.62
N ALA A 444 2.36 -25.34 -7.37
CA ALA A 444 2.35 -25.99 -6.04
C ALA A 444 2.90 -25.09 -4.91
N THR A 445 3.78 -24.15 -5.26
CA THR A 445 4.33 -23.16 -4.33
C THR A 445 3.85 -21.77 -4.72
N VAL A 446 3.36 -21.02 -3.72
CA VAL A 446 2.94 -19.63 -3.92
C VAL A 446 4.18 -18.76 -4.07
N VAL A 447 4.63 -18.57 -5.32
CA VAL A 447 5.81 -17.74 -5.66
C VAL A 447 5.42 -16.45 -6.40
N ILE A 448 4.39 -16.52 -7.25
CA ILE A 448 3.97 -15.41 -8.14
C ILE A 448 3.75 -14.09 -7.39
N PRO A 449 2.99 -14.02 -6.28
CA PRO A 449 2.74 -12.74 -5.62
C PRO A 449 4.03 -12.08 -5.11
N TRP A 450 4.98 -12.88 -4.61
CA TRP A 450 6.24 -12.37 -4.07
C TRP A 450 7.13 -11.81 -5.17
N VAL A 451 7.22 -12.51 -6.31
CA VAL A 451 8.07 -12.08 -7.43
C VAL A 451 7.44 -10.91 -8.19
N VAL A 452 6.16 -11.00 -8.53
CA VAL A 452 5.48 -10.01 -9.37
C VAL A 452 5.18 -8.73 -8.60
N VAL A 453 4.70 -8.84 -7.35
CA VAL A 453 4.34 -7.64 -6.57
C VAL A 453 5.57 -7.00 -5.97
N ALA A 454 6.43 -7.76 -5.27
CA ALA A 454 7.64 -7.19 -4.67
C ALA A 454 8.68 -6.90 -5.76
N GLY A 455 9.16 -7.93 -6.45
CA GLY A 455 10.20 -7.83 -7.47
C GLY A 455 9.81 -7.01 -8.70
N GLY A 456 8.52 -6.97 -9.04
CA GLY A 456 7.96 -6.24 -10.18
C GLY A 456 7.37 -4.89 -9.80
N ILE A 457 6.11 -4.88 -9.34
CA ILE A 457 5.29 -3.65 -9.17
C ILE A 457 5.95 -2.65 -8.22
N LEU A 458 6.35 -3.06 -7.01
CA LEU A 458 6.95 -2.17 -6.03
C LEU A 458 8.37 -1.73 -6.43
N LYS A 459 9.13 -2.61 -7.10
CA LYS A 459 10.44 -2.25 -7.64
C LYS A 459 10.32 -1.25 -8.80
N PHE A 460 9.33 -1.42 -9.67
CA PHE A 460 8.99 -0.47 -10.73
C PHE A 460 8.60 0.89 -10.15
N LEU A 461 7.83 0.88 -9.05
CA LEU A 461 7.54 2.09 -8.30
C LEU A 461 8.83 2.75 -7.76
N GLY A 462 9.73 1.98 -7.16
CA GLY A 462 11.02 2.47 -6.68
C GLY A 462 11.86 3.11 -7.79
N GLY A 463 11.88 2.49 -8.98
CA GLY A 463 12.51 3.06 -10.17
C GLY A 463 11.86 4.36 -10.63
N SER A 464 10.52 4.41 -10.67
CA SER A 464 9.77 5.62 -11.03
C SER A 464 10.01 6.79 -10.07
N VAL A 465 10.13 6.51 -8.77
CA VAL A 465 10.50 7.51 -7.75
C VAL A 465 11.95 7.96 -7.93
N ALA A 466 12.89 7.05 -8.19
CA ALA A 466 14.28 7.38 -8.49
C ALA A 466 14.39 8.31 -9.72
N PHE A 467 13.62 8.03 -10.78
CA PHE A 467 13.52 8.89 -11.96
C PHE A 467 13.07 10.31 -11.60
N ALA A 468 12.00 10.43 -10.80
CA ALA A 468 11.47 11.71 -10.33
C ALA A 468 12.45 12.50 -9.43
N ARG A 469 13.51 11.86 -8.93
CA ARG A 469 14.61 12.50 -8.18
C ARG A 469 15.82 12.85 -9.04
N GLY A 470 15.82 12.49 -10.32
CA GLY A 470 16.95 12.69 -11.23
C GLY A 470 18.01 11.60 -11.20
N LYS A 471 17.74 10.47 -10.53
CA LYS A 471 18.62 9.29 -10.46
C LYS A 471 18.37 8.38 -11.67
N THR A 472 18.81 8.81 -12.84
CA THR A 472 18.46 8.17 -14.12
C THR A 472 19.03 6.76 -14.25
N LEU A 473 20.26 6.53 -13.79
CA LEU A 473 20.91 5.22 -13.91
C LEU A 473 20.33 4.20 -12.93
N GLU A 474 20.12 4.60 -11.68
CA GLU A 474 19.46 3.81 -10.64
C GLU A 474 18.02 3.47 -11.02
N SER A 475 17.30 4.44 -11.58
CA SER A 475 15.96 4.23 -12.14
C SER A 475 15.96 3.19 -13.25
N SER A 476 16.86 3.31 -14.23
CA SER A 476 16.95 2.37 -15.35
C SER A 476 17.21 0.94 -14.86
N ALA A 477 18.12 0.77 -13.88
CA ALA A 477 18.40 -0.53 -13.28
C ALA A 477 17.16 -1.11 -12.57
N PHE A 478 16.49 -0.32 -11.72
CA PHE A 478 15.30 -0.79 -11.02
C PHE A 478 14.15 -1.14 -11.96
N ILE A 479 13.88 -0.32 -12.97
CA ILE A 479 12.83 -0.59 -13.97
C ILE A 479 13.18 -1.84 -14.80
N LEU A 480 14.42 -1.96 -15.27
CA LEU A 480 14.87 -3.12 -16.04
C LEU A 480 14.70 -4.42 -15.24
N TYR A 481 15.12 -4.42 -13.98
CA TYR A 481 14.98 -5.60 -13.11
C TYR A 481 13.52 -5.89 -12.76
N ALA A 482 12.70 -4.84 -12.59
CA ALA A 482 11.27 -5.01 -12.35
C ALA A 482 10.56 -5.68 -13.52
N VAL A 483 10.83 -5.21 -14.74
CA VAL A 483 10.28 -5.80 -15.98
C VAL A 483 10.71 -7.27 -16.10
N MET A 484 11.97 -7.57 -15.82
CA MET A 484 12.46 -8.97 -15.81
C MET A 484 11.70 -9.83 -14.81
N TRP A 485 11.53 -9.38 -13.56
CA TRP A 485 10.78 -10.13 -12.55
C TRP A 485 9.32 -10.36 -12.92
N ILE A 486 8.66 -9.38 -13.58
CA ILE A 486 7.27 -9.56 -14.06
C ILE A 486 7.23 -10.60 -15.17
N ILE A 487 8.03 -10.42 -16.24
CA ILE A 487 7.99 -11.29 -17.42
C ILE A 487 8.42 -12.70 -17.04
N TRP A 488 9.58 -12.86 -16.42
CA TRP A 488 10.13 -14.17 -16.08
C TRP A 488 9.38 -14.82 -14.92
N GLY A 489 8.99 -14.04 -13.90
CA GLY A 489 8.20 -14.55 -12.78
C GLY A 489 6.86 -15.14 -13.23
N LEU A 490 6.16 -14.45 -14.14
CA LEU A 490 4.92 -14.97 -14.74
C LEU A 490 5.19 -16.14 -15.69
N ALA A 491 6.23 -16.06 -16.52
CA ALA A 491 6.57 -17.14 -17.44
C ALA A 491 6.81 -18.45 -16.68
N ARG A 492 7.75 -18.43 -15.72
CA ARG A 492 8.24 -19.61 -15.01
C ARG A 492 7.24 -20.16 -14.00
N TYR A 493 6.61 -19.32 -13.18
CA TYR A 493 5.72 -19.77 -12.11
C TYR A 493 4.23 -19.76 -12.49
N GLY A 494 3.86 -19.04 -13.55
CA GLY A 494 2.49 -19.04 -14.09
C GLY A 494 2.19 -20.19 -15.05
N GLY A 495 3.13 -21.11 -15.26
CA GLY A 495 2.95 -22.27 -16.17
C GLY A 495 3.01 -21.91 -17.67
N LEU A 496 3.26 -20.64 -18.02
CA LEU A 496 3.37 -20.17 -19.42
C LEU A 496 4.65 -20.65 -20.11
N TYR A 497 5.67 -21.03 -19.33
CA TYR A 497 6.96 -21.51 -19.81
C TYR A 497 6.89 -22.92 -20.42
N GLY A 498 5.83 -23.70 -20.12
CA GLY A 498 5.58 -25.01 -20.72
C GLY A 498 6.73 -26.02 -20.55
N THR A 499 6.65 -27.14 -21.28
CA THR A 499 7.71 -28.18 -21.34
C THR A 499 8.70 -27.96 -22.49
N THR A 500 8.35 -27.12 -23.47
CA THR A 500 9.17 -26.86 -24.65
C THR A 500 10.05 -25.63 -24.45
N ARG A 501 11.24 -25.86 -23.91
CA ARG A 501 12.34 -24.89 -23.87
C ARG A 501 12.59 -24.35 -25.29
N SER A 502 12.43 -23.04 -25.48
CA SER A 502 12.43 -22.43 -26.81
C SER A 502 13.65 -21.53 -27.05
N PHE A 503 14.21 -21.62 -28.26
CA PHE A 503 15.30 -20.75 -28.73
C PHE A 503 14.93 -19.26 -28.61
N HIS A 504 13.67 -18.91 -28.86
CA HIS A 504 13.18 -17.53 -28.75
C HIS A 504 13.29 -16.98 -27.33
N THR A 505 13.04 -17.81 -26.31
CA THR A 505 13.20 -17.41 -24.91
C THR A 505 14.65 -17.12 -24.57
N ALA A 506 15.58 -17.97 -25.02
CA ALA A 506 17.01 -17.76 -24.83
C ALA A 506 17.50 -16.45 -25.49
N VAL A 507 17.04 -16.15 -26.71
CA VAL A 507 17.35 -14.88 -27.40
C VAL A 507 16.88 -13.67 -26.59
N GLY A 508 15.67 -13.72 -26.03
CA GLY A 508 15.15 -12.65 -25.17
C GLY A 508 15.99 -12.42 -23.92
N ILE A 509 16.46 -13.50 -23.27
CA ILE A 509 17.34 -13.42 -22.09
C ILE A 509 18.71 -12.86 -22.48
N ILE A 510 19.29 -13.28 -23.60
CA ILE A 510 20.57 -12.74 -24.10
C ILE A 510 20.45 -11.24 -24.38
N ALA A 511 19.37 -10.80 -25.04
CA ALA A 511 19.12 -9.38 -25.28
C ALA A 511 19.04 -8.60 -23.96
N PHE A 512 18.36 -9.15 -22.95
CA PHE A 512 18.32 -8.56 -21.62
C PHE A 512 19.70 -8.53 -20.94
N MET A 513 20.49 -9.59 -21.05
CA MET A 513 21.85 -9.64 -20.50
C MET A 513 22.75 -8.58 -21.11
N LEU A 514 22.61 -8.27 -22.40
CA LEU A 514 23.33 -7.16 -23.05
C LEU A 514 22.95 -5.81 -22.43
N PHE A 515 21.64 -5.55 -22.22
CA PHE A 515 21.19 -4.34 -21.53
C PHE A 515 21.70 -4.29 -20.09
N ASN A 516 21.68 -5.40 -19.36
CA ASN A 516 22.23 -5.46 -18.01
C ASN A 516 23.75 -5.24 -18.01
N GLY A 517 24.48 -5.74 -19.01
CA GLY A 517 25.91 -5.49 -19.18
C GLY A 517 26.22 -3.99 -19.34
N PHE A 518 25.38 -3.27 -20.08
CA PHE A 518 25.48 -1.81 -20.16
C PHE A 518 25.22 -1.14 -18.79
N ILE A 519 24.22 -1.61 -18.03
CA ILE A 519 23.98 -1.12 -16.66
C ILE A 519 25.19 -1.39 -15.76
N VAL A 520 25.77 -2.59 -15.80
CA VAL A 520 26.97 -2.94 -15.03
C VAL A 520 28.12 -1.98 -15.38
N PHE A 521 28.37 -1.75 -16.66
CA PHE A 521 29.38 -0.79 -17.11
C PHE A 521 29.11 0.63 -16.58
N CYS A 522 27.87 1.12 -16.70
CA CYS A 522 27.50 2.44 -16.20
C CYS A 522 27.62 2.56 -14.67
N THR A 523 27.36 1.49 -13.92
CA THR A 523 27.45 1.51 -12.45
C THR A 523 28.89 1.62 -11.92
N LEU A 524 29.91 1.35 -12.75
CA LEU A 524 31.32 1.63 -12.41
C LEU A 524 31.56 3.10 -12.05
N PHE A 525 30.75 4.01 -12.60
CA PHE A 525 30.81 5.45 -12.36
C PHE A 525 29.96 5.92 -11.17
N LEU A 526 29.16 5.04 -10.55
CA LEU A 526 28.33 5.38 -9.37
C LEU A 526 29.07 5.08 -8.07
N ASN A 527 29.07 3.81 -7.66
CA ASN A 527 29.73 3.32 -6.47
C ASN A 527 29.92 1.79 -6.55
N ILE A 528 30.80 1.27 -5.71
CA ILE A 528 31.13 -0.16 -5.66
C ILE A 528 29.90 -1.02 -5.36
N THR A 529 29.01 -0.55 -4.48
CA THR A 529 27.81 -1.29 -4.11
C THR A 529 26.83 -1.49 -5.28
N TRP A 530 26.58 -0.45 -6.08
CA TRP A 530 25.75 -0.52 -7.30
C TRP A 530 26.39 -1.41 -8.36
N PHE A 531 27.72 -1.40 -8.47
CA PHE A 531 28.45 -2.32 -9.34
C PHE A 531 28.21 -3.78 -8.94
N PHE A 532 28.44 -4.14 -7.66
CA PHE A 532 28.18 -5.51 -7.20
C PHE A 532 26.71 -5.89 -7.30
N TYR A 533 25.78 -4.97 -7.00
CA TYR A 533 24.35 -5.21 -7.13
C TYR A 533 23.94 -5.54 -8.58
N SER A 534 24.44 -4.79 -9.56
CA SER A 534 24.12 -5.02 -10.97
C SER A 534 24.84 -6.24 -11.56
N LEU A 535 26.08 -6.49 -11.14
CA LEU A 535 26.86 -7.66 -11.51
C LEU A 535 26.24 -8.95 -10.98
N THR A 536 25.78 -8.96 -9.73
CA THR A 536 25.17 -10.16 -9.14
C THR A 536 23.79 -10.43 -9.73
N PHE A 537 23.07 -9.42 -10.22
CA PHE A 537 21.87 -9.64 -11.03
C PHE A 537 22.17 -10.34 -12.37
N LEU A 538 23.37 -10.15 -12.93
CA LEU A 538 23.79 -10.89 -14.12
C LEU A 538 23.87 -12.40 -13.86
N LEU A 539 24.24 -12.82 -12.63
CA LEU A 539 24.25 -14.24 -12.24
C LEU A 539 22.83 -14.84 -12.29
N ILE A 540 21.82 -14.08 -11.86
CA ILE A 540 20.41 -14.49 -12.00
C ILE A 540 20.04 -14.61 -13.48
N ALA A 541 20.43 -13.64 -14.31
CA ALA A 541 20.15 -13.69 -15.75
C ALA A 541 20.84 -14.88 -16.45
N VAL A 542 22.07 -15.22 -16.05
CA VAL A 542 22.77 -16.44 -16.51
C VAL A 542 21.99 -17.69 -16.08
N SER A 543 21.47 -17.71 -14.85
CA SER A 543 20.64 -18.83 -14.38
C SER A 543 19.41 -19.03 -15.27
N PHE A 544 18.71 -17.95 -15.61
CA PHE A 544 17.56 -18.01 -16.51
C PHE A 544 17.95 -18.47 -17.91
N LEU A 545 19.10 -18.06 -18.42
CA LEU A 545 19.60 -18.52 -19.72
C LEU A 545 19.91 -20.02 -19.70
N LEU A 546 20.57 -20.50 -18.66
CA LEU A 546 20.89 -21.92 -18.50
C LEU A 546 19.62 -22.76 -18.36
N ASP A 547 18.59 -22.24 -17.67
CA ASP A 547 17.27 -22.85 -17.59
C ASP A 547 16.58 -22.92 -18.97
N ALA A 548 16.68 -21.85 -19.76
CA ALA A 548 16.15 -21.78 -21.13
C ALA A 548 16.83 -22.73 -22.11
N VAL A 549 18.13 -23.00 -21.94
CA VAL A 549 18.90 -23.94 -22.77
C VAL A 549 18.85 -25.37 -22.20
N GLY A 550 18.30 -25.57 -21.01
CA GLY A 550 18.22 -26.87 -20.34
C GLY A 550 19.57 -27.38 -19.80
N ALA A 551 20.52 -26.46 -19.59
CA ALA A 551 21.87 -26.75 -19.11
C ALA A 551 22.11 -26.23 -17.68
N LEU A 552 21.04 -25.95 -16.92
CA LEU A 552 21.12 -25.42 -15.56
C LEU A 552 21.69 -26.47 -14.59
N PRO A 553 22.89 -26.23 -14.00
CA PRO A 553 23.45 -27.12 -13.00
C PRO A 553 22.59 -27.12 -11.74
N VAL A 554 22.46 -28.28 -11.11
CA VAL A 554 21.73 -28.43 -9.84
C VAL A 554 22.33 -27.47 -8.80
N GLY A 555 21.49 -26.63 -8.21
CA GLY A 555 21.89 -25.68 -7.18
C GLY A 555 22.47 -24.34 -7.67
N TYR A 556 22.77 -24.16 -8.97
CA TYR A 556 23.27 -22.88 -9.48
C TYR A 556 22.26 -21.74 -9.24
N ASP A 557 20.99 -21.97 -9.54
CA ASP A 557 19.91 -20.99 -9.38
C ASP A 557 19.77 -20.55 -7.92
N ILE A 558 19.90 -21.50 -6.99
CA ILE A 558 19.87 -21.24 -5.55
C ILE A 558 21.08 -20.41 -5.13
N ALA A 559 22.28 -20.76 -5.58
CA ALA A 559 23.49 -20.01 -5.26
C ALA A 559 23.43 -18.57 -5.80
N ALA A 560 23.03 -18.38 -7.07
CA ALA A 560 22.92 -17.07 -7.70
C ALA A 560 21.90 -16.17 -6.98
N THR A 561 20.76 -16.72 -6.59
CA THR A 561 19.69 -15.98 -5.89
C THR A 561 20.06 -15.63 -4.46
N VAL A 562 20.71 -16.52 -3.73
CA VAL A 562 21.24 -16.23 -2.38
C VAL A 562 22.31 -15.14 -2.44
N ILE A 563 23.27 -15.21 -3.37
CA ILE A 563 24.32 -14.19 -3.52
C ILE A 563 23.69 -12.82 -3.81
N PHE A 564 22.80 -12.72 -4.80
CA PHE A 564 22.13 -11.46 -5.13
C PHE A 564 21.24 -10.96 -3.98
N GLY A 565 20.56 -11.86 -3.27
CA GLY A 565 19.75 -11.54 -2.11
C GLY A 565 20.56 -10.93 -0.96
N LEU A 566 21.74 -11.50 -0.66
CA LEU A 566 22.64 -10.96 0.38
C LEU A 566 23.22 -9.60 -0.01
N VAL A 567 23.63 -9.42 -1.27
CA VAL A 567 24.09 -8.12 -1.76
C VAL A 567 22.98 -7.08 -1.71
N SER A 568 21.76 -7.45 -2.11
CA SER A 568 20.58 -6.59 -1.99
C SER A 568 20.25 -6.23 -0.53
N PHE A 569 20.45 -7.16 0.40
CA PHE A 569 20.23 -6.93 1.83
C PHE A 569 21.25 -5.93 2.40
N TYR A 570 22.52 -6.04 1.99
CA TYR A 570 23.54 -5.03 2.32
C TYR A 570 23.16 -3.65 1.77
N CYS A 571 22.71 -3.58 0.52
CA CYS A 571 22.26 -2.33 -0.10
C CYS A 571 21.07 -1.71 0.67
N PHE A 572 20.09 -2.54 1.05
CA PHE A 572 18.95 -2.14 1.87
C PHE A 572 19.39 -1.53 3.20
N LEU A 573 20.24 -2.26 3.94
CA LEU A 573 20.72 -1.82 5.25
C LEU A 573 21.52 -0.51 5.11
N SER A 574 22.45 -0.45 4.15
CA SER A 574 23.28 0.72 3.91
C SER A 574 22.45 1.94 3.48
N ALA A 575 21.46 1.77 2.59
CA ALA A 575 20.57 2.86 2.20
C ALA A 575 19.77 3.40 3.40
N LEU A 576 19.32 2.50 4.27
CA LEU A 576 18.51 2.85 5.44
C LEU A 576 19.35 3.55 6.53
N PHE A 577 20.57 3.07 6.82
CA PHE A 577 21.52 3.76 7.70
C PHE A 577 21.90 5.15 7.16
N ASN A 578 22.26 5.25 5.87
CA ASN A 578 22.67 6.52 5.25
C ASN A 578 21.52 7.54 5.15
N SER A 579 20.27 7.09 5.23
CA SER A 579 19.09 7.95 5.24
C SER A 579 18.78 8.57 6.61
N ILE A 580 19.30 7.97 7.71
CA ILE A 580 18.93 8.32 9.08
C ILE A 580 20.11 8.87 9.89
N PHE A 581 21.31 8.33 9.70
CA PHE A 581 22.51 8.72 10.44
C PHE A 581 23.42 9.66 9.65
N GLU A 582 24.15 10.51 10.37
CA GLU A 582 25.18 11.41 9.87
C GLU A 582 26.51 10.64 9.76
N GLY A 583 27.03 10.50 8.54
CA GLY A 583 28.22 9.70 8.24
C GLY A 583 27.90 8.33 7.67
N SER A 584 28.79 7.82 6.81
CA SER A 584 28.64 6.52 6.15
C SER A 584 28.98 5.38 7.10
N CYS A 585 28.08 5.04 8.04
CA CYS A 585 28.28 3.89 8.95
C CYS A 585 28.45 2.56 8.17
N LEU A 586 27.80 2.45 7.01
CA LEU A 586 27.98 1.35 6.06
C LEU A 586 28.52 1.88 4.72
N PRO A 587 29.75 1.50 4.31
CA PRO A 587 30.39 2.07 3.14
C PRO A 587 29.71 1.63 1.84
N MET A 588 29.18 2.58 1.07
CA MET A 588 28.73 2.34 -0.31
C MET A 588 29.89 2.27 -1.32
N GLY A 589 31.10 2.63 -0.87
CA GLY A 589 32.31 2.71 -1.70
C GLY A 589 32.35 3.96 -2.60
N ARG A 590 33.56 4.27 -3.09
CA ARG A 590 33.77 5.31 -4.11
C ARG A 590 33.51 4.71 -5.51
N PRO A 591 33.21 5.53 -6.53
CA PRO A 591 33.15 5.04 -7.91
C PRO A 591 34.47 4.37 -8.30
N LEU A 592 34.37 3.24 -9.01
CA LEU A 592 35.53 2.45 -9.50
C LEU A 592 36.27 3.19 -10.60
N VAL A 593 35.55 3.93 -11.44
CA VAL A 593 36.10 4.78 -12.50
C VAL A 593 35.77 6.24 -12.19
N GLN A 594 36.80 7.05 -11.96
CA GLN A 594 36.65 8.49 -11.76
C GLN A 594 36.91 9.21 -13.08
N LEU A 595 35.93 9.97 -13.56
CA LEU A 595 36.10 10.84 -14.72
C LEU A 595 36.93 12.07 -14.31
N SER A 596 38.18 12.13 -14.75
CA SER A 596 39.00 13.34 -14.62
C SER A 596 38.64 14.33 -15.74
N GLY A 597 37.75 15.30 -15.47
CA GLY A 597 37.46 16.34 -16.47
C GLY A 597 36.36 17.34 -16.11
N VAL A 598 36.74 18.64 -16.16
CA VAL A 598 35.96 19.89 -16.12
C VAL A 598 34.81 19.96 -15.12
N GLY A 599 35.18 20.21 -13.85
CA GLY A 599 34.28 20.50 -12.75
C GLY A 599 34.90 20.03 -11.44
N GLY A 600 35.76 20.87 -10.85
CA GLY A 600 36.68 20.51 -9.77
C GLY A 600 36.07 19.64 -8.65
N GLY A 601 36.72 18.51 -8.39
CA GLY A 601 36.75 17.84 -7.08
C GLY A 601 35.44 17.21 -6.57
N THR A 602 34.33 17.25 -7.30
CA THR A 602 33.10 16.59 -6.84
C THR A 602 33.11 15.10 -7.22
N THR A 603 33.18 14.24 -6.20
CA THR A 603 33.24 12.76 -6.27
C THR A 603 31.96 12.07 -6.75
N LYS A 604 31.06 12.79 -7.44
CA LYS A 604 29.76 12.30 -7.91
C LYS A 604 29.66 12.47 -9.42
N CYS A 605 29.22 11.41 -10.10
CA CYS A 605 28.91 11.45 -11.53
C CYS A 605 27.99 12.64 -11.84
N LEU A 606 28.28 13.39 -12.90
CA LEU A 606 27.49 14.55 -13.32
C LEU A 606 26.09 14.08 -13.74
N HIS A 607 25.13 14.15 -12.83
CA HIS A 607 23.72 14.08 -13.19
C HIS A 607 23.40 15.31 -14.03
N LEU A 608 22.93 15.12 -15.26
CA LEU A 608 22.57 16.22 -16.16
C LEU A 608 21.54 17.13 -15.47
N PRO A 609 21.82 18.45 -15.35
CA PRO A 609 20.91 19.37 -14.68
C PRO A 609 19.56 19.42 -15.40
N ALA A 610 18.49 19.02 -14.70
CA ALA A 610 17.11 18.98 -15.21
C ALA A 610 16.53 20.35 -15.61
N ARG A 611 17.29 21.45 -15.46
CA ARG A 611 16.89 22.79 -15.90
C ARG A 611 16.59 22.85 -17.41
N LYS A 612 17.10 21.90 -18.22
CA LYS A 612 16.77 21.74 -19.65
C LYS A 612 15.71 20.67 -19.97
N ALA A 613 15.26 19.88 -18.98
CA ALA A 613 14.25 18.84 -19.17
C ALA A 613 12.89 19.29 -18.60
N SER A 614 12.22 20.22 -19.28
CA SER A 614 10.88 20.71 -18.92
C SER A 614 9.85 19.59 -18.72
N SER A 615 10.04 18.47 -19.41
CA SER A 615 9.23 17.24 -19.31
C SER A 615 9.32 16.57 -17.94
N VAL A 616 10.51 16.49 -17.32
CA VAL A 616 10.69 15.85 -15.99
C VAL A 616 10.02 16.68 -14.90
N LYS A 617 10.12 18.01 -14.98
CA LYS A 617 9.40 18.92 -14.07
C LYS A 617 7.87 18.79 -14.23
N ARG A 618 7.37 18.63 -15.46
CA ARG A 618 5.94 18.36 -15.72
C ARG A 618 5.51 17.00 -15.17
N ILE A 619 6.29 15.94 -15.38
CA ILE A 619 6.00 14.59 -14.87
C ILE A 619 6.02 14.57 -13.34
N ALA A 620 7.03 15.18 -12.70
CA ALA A 620 7.09 15.31 -11.25
C ALA A 620 6.00 16.24 -10.66
N ALA A 621 5.40 17.11 -11.49
CA ALA A 621 4.31 18.00 -11.11
C ALA A 621 2.92 17.38 -11.31
N LEU A 622 2.79 16.28 -12.06
CA LEU A 622 1.51 15.59 -12.24
C LEU A 622 1.00 15.04 -10.88
N PRO A 623 -0.32 15.12 -10.65
CA PRO A 623 -0.96 14.91 -9.35
C PRO A 623 -0.93 13.47 -8.86
#